data_AF-A0A958LJ26-F1
#
_entry.id   AF-A0A958LJ26-F1
#
_cell.length_a   1.000
_cell.length_b   1.000
_cell.length_c   1.000
_cell.angle_alpha   90.00
_cell.angle_beta   90.00
_cell.angle_gamma   90.00
#
_symmetry.space_group_name_H-M   'P 1'
#
loop_
_entity.id
_entity.type
_entity.pdbx_description
1 polymer ?
#
loop_
_entity_poly.entity_id
_entity_poly.type
_entity_poly.pdbx_seq_one_letter_code
_entity_poly.pdbx_strand_id
1 'polypeptide(L)'
;MGSSNIWKKLVGNEEASDQVKLYWFIPDGVRAEPDIFTIFEWAKKGELPHLKTMMENGAYGYSIPVFPSHTPVNFATLLSGAMPKSHGVADGPMHTEGHPLDTVSVGGFRSVARKIPAVWSILEDQKKKVAVISTPGSTPPEIENGIVIRGRWGGWGADLHAVNYESQGDGSRQFEQGKRTKLFTLGPRLAKFVKPVPAREWKINIESKAPPLEFEISDWGERFYAYLYGKNPSGSEDYNRIIFSRDKQEILTDISSGEWGDWIDAQLKFGEVSFSSHVRFHIIKLKNKEDFKVRVLYDNLNRFITSPPEVAGELDSSLGPMVDFVDNFPPQLIHDIEDRKTFLDEMGFSFDWHMRVIGEIARLYHPDVVLHNVYNPNQMLTSRWWLQYVDPKGNAYHQALPREREERYSEVLSMYKKLDSMLGEIMKTADQKTLIVFSSDHGVHVLNKSVRVNNILAKNGLLKFSIDQLTGEPIVDWANSQAVFLQMDGIYLDPKGLGGKWYRAKGEAYDQLRTRVIDILSQVKDEEGKSPFGAITKWEDVDAVLGLPKDRVGDLVISNNPGYGWSEDMSH
;
A
#
# COMPACT_ATOMS: atom_id res chain seq x y z
N MET A 1 51.47 36.25 -27.38
CA MET A 1 50.12 36.81 -27.60
C MET A 1 49.52 36.12 -28.80
N GLY A 2 48.28 35.64 -28.68
CA GLY A 2 47.40 35.36 -29.83
C GLY A 2 47.39 33.91 -30.34
N SER A 3 46.47 33.10 -29.80
CA SER A 3 45.50 32.33 -30.60
C SER A 3 44.52 31.57 -29.69
N SER A 4 43.74 32.31 -28.90
CA SER A 4 42.46 31.85 -28.38
C SER A 4 41.39 32.16 -29.44
N ASN A 5 40.90 31.19 -30.23
CA ASN A 5 39.58 31.32 -30.90
C ASN A 5 39.06 30.11 -31.71
N ILE A 6 39.42 28.87 -31.37
CA ILE A 6 38.83 27.70 -32.09
C ILE A 6 37.84 26.88 -31.25
N TRP A 7 37.87 26.97 -29.92
CA TRP A 7 36.94 26.19 -29.07
C TRP A 7 35.62 26.89 -28.71
N LYS A 8 35.50 28.21 -28.90
CA LYS A 8 34.28 28.98 -28.56
C LYS A 8 33.26 29.14 -29.69
N LYS A 9 33.46 28.53 -30.86
CA LYS A 9 32.57 28.67 -32.03
C LYS A 9 31.87 27.39 -32.50
N LEU A 10 32.02 26.28 -31.76
CA LEU A 10 31.28 25.03 -32.00
C LEU A 10 30.27 24.67 -30.89
N VAL A 11 30.18 25.50 -29.85
CA VAL A 11 29.07 25.42 -28.89
C VAL A 11 28.01 26.38 -29.39
N GLY A 12 27.03 25.83 -30.12
CA GLY A 12 25.80 26.55 -30.39
C GLY A 12 25.18 26.98 -29.06
N ASN A 13 24.81 28.26 -28.98
CA ASN A 13 24.04 28.85 -27.90
C ASN A 13 22.64 28.21 -27.83
N GLU A 14 22.53 27.07 -27.17
CA GLU A 14 21.36 26.74 -26.37
C GLU A 14 21.88 26.32 -25.00
N GLU A 15 21.78 27.22 -24.01
CA GLU A 15 21.80 26.82 -22.61
C GLU A 15 20.57 25.93 -22.36
N ALA A 16 20.68 24.65 -22.70
CA ALA A 16 19.79 23.63 -22.17
C ALA A 16 20.08 23.60 -20.67
N SER A 17 19.19 24.15 -19.83
CA SER A 17 19.39 24.06 -18.39
C SER A 17 19.32 22.60 -17.98
N ASP A 18 20.31 22.15 -17.20
CA ASP A 18 20.40 20.83 -16.58
C ASP A 18 19.32 20.59 -15.49
N GLN A 19 18.18 21.27 -15.60
CA GLN A 19 17.19 21.44 -14.53
C GLN A 19 15.84 20.80 -14.88
N VAL A 20 15.23 20.21 -13.86
CA VAL A 20 13.89 19.63 -13.93
C VAL A 20 12.90 20.72 -14.36
N LYS A 21 12.13 20.45 -15.42
CA LYS A 21 11.11 21.38 -15.96
C LYS A 21 9.75 21.14 -15.33
N LEU A 22 9.43 19.89 -15.01
CA LEU A 22 8.21 19.51 -14.31
C LEU A 22 8.55 18.55 -13.17
N TYR A 23 8.19 18.94 -11.96
CA TYR A 23 8.13 18.02 -10.83
C TYR A 23 6.67 17.87 -10.42
N TRP A 24 6.11 16.66 -10.56
CA TRP A 24 4.75 16.35 -10.14
C TRP A 24 4.78 15.41 -8.94
N PHE A 25 4.51 15.98 -7.77
CA PHE A 25 4.35 15.24 -6.52
C PHE A 25 2.89 14.83 -6.32
N ILE A 26 2.65 13.52 -6.19
CA ILE A 26 1.33 12.94 -6.03
C ILE A 26 1.31 12.04 -4.79
N PRO A 27 1.34 12.58 -3.56
CA PRO A 27 1.15 11.75 -2.37
C PRO A 27 -0.26 11.14 -2.34
N ASP A 28 -0.34 9.81 -2.24
CA ASP A 28 -1.59 9.04 -2.22
C ASP A 28 -2.44 9.38 -0.97
N GLY A 29 -3.72 9.69 -1.19
CA GLY A 29 -4.72 9.76 -0.12
C GLY A 29 -4.64 11.01 0.77
N VAL A 30 -4.04 12.10 0.31
CA VAL A 30 -4.01 13.37 1.03
C VAL A 30 -5.40 14.00 1.11
N ARG A 31 -5.92 14.16 2.33
CA ARG A 31 -7.12 14.95 2.61
C ARG A 31 -6.79 16.44 2.68
N ALA A 32 -7.73 17.27 2.24
CA ALA A 32 -7.54 18.73 2.19
C ALA A 32 -8.84 19.51 2.47
N GLU A 33 -9.94 18.87 2.86
CA GLU A 33 -11.22 19.58 3.00
C GLU A 33 -11.16 20.68 4.09
N PRO A 34 -11.91 21.79 3.92
CA PRO A 34 -11.67 23.06 4.61
C PRO A 34 -11.96 23.06 6.11
N ASP A 35 -12.58 22.01 6.64
CA ASP A 35 -13.07 21.98 8.03
C ASP A 35 -12.14 21.21 8.99
N ILE A 36 -11.45 20.18 8.50
CA ILE A 36 -10.67 19.26 9.35
C ILE A 36 -9.21 19.27 8.92
N PHE A 37 -8.95 18.84 7.68
CA PHE A 37 -7.61 18.82 7.09
C PHE A 37 -7.32 20.14 6.39
N THR A 38 -7.20 21.20 7.20
CA THR A 38 -7.11 22.61 6.78
C THR A 38 -5.74 22.98 6.21
N ILE A 39 -5.26 22.23 5.21
CA ILE A 39 -3.90 22.31 4.67
C ILE A 39 -3.50 23.74 4.26
N PHE A 40 -4.40 24.50 3.65
CA PHE A 40 -4.14 25.89 3.25
C PHE A 40 -4.05 26.85 4.45
N GLU A 41 -4.79 26.59 5.53
CA GLU A 41 -4.69 27.38 6.76
C GLU A 41 -3.43 27.02 7.56
N TRP A 42 -3.04 25.74 7.59
CA TRP A 42 -1.74 25.31 8.12
C TRP A 42 -0.59 26.02 7.40
N ALA A 43 -0.64 26.09 6.07
CA ALA A 43 0.34 26.84 5.27
C ALA A 43 0.38 28.33 5.64
N LYS A 44 -0.78 29.01 5.69
CA LYS A 44 -0.86 30.44 6.08
C LYS A 44 -0.29 30.72 7.47
N LYS A 45 -0.48 29.80 8.42
CA LYS A 45 0.07 29.86 9.78
C LYS A 45 1.57 29.56 9.87
N GLY A 46 2.19 29.16 8.77
CA GLY A 46 3.62 28.83 8.70
C GLY A 46 3.96 27.39 9.08
N GLU A 47 2.97 26.52 9.25
CA GLU A 47 3.20 25.10 9.54
C GLU A 47 3.68 24.32 8.31
N LEU A 48 3.30 24.79 7.11
CA LEU A 48 3.67 24.22 5.80
C LEU A 48 4.30 25.32 4.93
N PRO A 49 5.54 25.75 5.22
CA PRO A 49 6.14 26.93 4.59
C PRO A 49 6.37 26.77 3.07
N HIS A 50 6.68 25.58 2.57
CA HIS A 50 6.93 25.39 1.13
C HIS A 50 5.64 25.39 0.35
N LEU A 51 4.59 24.75 0.87
CA LEU A 51 3.25 24.83 0.32
C LEU A 51 2.73 26.28 0.31
N LYS A 52 3.01 27.04 1.38
CA LYS A 52 2.72 28.49 1.41
C LYS A 52 3.41 29.21 0.25
N THR A 53 4.69 28.96 0.01
CA THR A 53 5.41 29.54 -1.14
C THR A 53 4.77 29.16 -2.47
N MET A 54 4.34 27.90 -2.66
CA MET A 54 3.60 27.50 -3.87
C MET A 54 2.28 28.26 -4.02
N MET A 55 1.54 28.44 -2.92
CA MET A 55 0.26 29.17 -2.91
C MET A 55 0.44 30.65 -3.27
N GLU A 56 1.51 31.28 -2.80
CA GLU A 56 1.82 32.70 -3.07
C GLU A 56 2.27 32.95 -4.51
N ASN A 57 2.87 31.95 -5.16
CA ASN A 57 3.48 32.08 -6.50
C ASN A 57 2.76 31.26 -7.59
N GLY A 58 1.58 30.70 -7.29
CA GLY A 58 0.90 29.77 -8.17
C GLY A 58 -0.61 29.77 -8.01
N ALA A 59 -1.22 28.63 -8.35
CA ALA A 59 -2.64 28.38 -8.18
C ALA A 59 -2.84 27.15 -7.28
N TYR A 60 -3.87 27.20 -6.44
CA TYR A 60 -4.23 26.12 -5.54
C TYR A 60 -5.76 26.01 -5.41
N GLY A 61 -6.24 24.82 -5.06
CA GLY A 61 -7.66 24.54 -4.92
C GLY A 61 -7.93 23.09 -4.57
N TYR A 62 -9.20 22.71 -4.62
CA TYR A 62 -9.66 21.36 -4.32
C TYR A 62 -10.00 20.61 -5.62
N SER A 63 -9.68 19.32 -5.67
CA SER A 63 -10.14 18.38 -6.70
C SER A 63 -11.14 17.38 -6.13
N ILE A 64 -11.97 16.81 -7.00
CA ILE A 64 -12.90 15.73 -6.65
C ILE A 64 -12.37 14.43 -7.29
N PRO A 65 -12.16 13.35 -6.52
CA PRO A 65 -11.75 12.07 -7.07
C PRO A 65 -12.86 11.45 -7.94
N VAL A 66 -12.48 10.54 -8.82
CA VAL A 66 -13.43 9.72 -9.57
C VAL A 66 -13.91 8.53 -8.73
N PHE A 67 -15.07 8.00 -9.10
CA PHE A 67 -15.60 6.76 -8.53
C PHE A 67 -15.03 5.51 -9.25
N PRO A 68 -14.69 4.43 -8.52
CA PRO A 68 -14.52 4.40 -7.07
C PRO A 68 -13.27 5.21 -6.67
N SER A 69 -13.31 5.83 -5.48
CA SER A 69 -12.22 6.65 -4.94
C SER A 69 -11.07 5.77 -4.41
N HIS A 70 -10.53 4.91 -5.29
CA HIS A 70 -9.47 3.96 -5.02
C HIS A 70 -8.21 4.37 -5.81
N THR A 71 -7.04 4.15 -5.21
CA THR A 71 -5.73 4.57 -5.71
C THR A 71 -5.50 4.27 -7.21
N PRO A 72 -5.59 3.04 -7.72
CA PRO A 72 -5.22 2.74 -9.11
C PRO A 72 -6.15 3.42 -10.12
N VAL A 73 -7.41 3.64 -9.76
CA VAL A 73 -8.41 4.31 -10.61
C VAL A 73 -8.08 5.79 -10.73
N ASN A 74 -7.82 6.44 -9.60
CA ASN A 74 -7.58 7.89 -9.55
C ASN A 74 -6.19 8.25 -10.08
N PHE A 75 -5.16 7.44 -9.83
CA PHE A 75 -3.87 7.60 -10.51
C PHE A 75 -3.99 7.43 -12.02
N ALA A 76 -4.71 6.41 -12.51
CA ALA A 76 -4.94 6.27 -13.95
C ALA A 76 -5.67 7.49 -14.54
N THR A 77 -6.66 8.03 -13.83
CA THR A 77 -7.36 9.25 -14.26
C THR A 77 -6.43 10.47 -14.29
N LEU A 78 -5.67 10.73 -13.23
CA LEU A 78 -4.73 11.86 -13.15
C LEU A 78 -3.68 11.80 -14.25
N LEU A 79 -3.12 10.60 -14.49
CA LEU A 79 -1.94 10.42 -15.32
C LEU A 79 -2.29 10.13 -16.78
N SER A 80 -3.55 9.87 -17.12
CA SER A 80 -4.02 9.81 -18.51
C SER A 80 -4.90 10.99 -18.92
N GLY A 81 -5.39 11.79 -17.97
CA GLY A 81 -6.38 12.86 -18.21
C GLY A 81 -7.73 12.36 -18.72
N ALA A 82 -8.10 11.10 -18.43
CA ALA A 82 -9.32 10.47 -18.93
C ALA A 82 -10.11 9.80 -17.81
N MET A 83 -11.39 9.50 -18.05
CA MET A 83 -12.25 8.80 -17.07
C MET A 83 -12.04 7.28 -17.10
N PRO A 84 -12.45 6.53 -16.04
CA PRO A 84 -12.36 5.08 -15.97
C PRO A 84 -12.90 4.32 -17.18
N LYS A 85 -14.04 4.73 -17.72
CA LYS A 85 -14.60 4.16 -18.95
C LYS A 85 -13.64 4.19 -20.15
N SER A 86 -12.75 5.18 -20.22
CA SER A 86 -11.80 5.38 -21.30
C SER A 86 -10.48 4.67 -21.02
N HIS A 87 -9.88 4.91 -19.85
CA HIS A 87 -8.59 4.30 -19.52
C HIS A 87 -8.70 2.84 -19.09
N GLY A 88 -9.89 2.33 -18.74
CA GLY A 88 -10.12 0.90 -18.50
C GLY A 88 -9.66 0.37 -17.14
N VAL A 89 -9.40 1.25 -16.16
CA VAL A 89 -9.06 0.86 -14.78
C VAL A 89 -10.22 1.23 -13.87
N ALA A 90 -10.85 0.23 -13.24
CA ALA A 90 -12.04 0.37 -12.41
C ALA A 90 -11.81 0.00 -10.94
N ASP A 91 -10.77 -0.79 -10.66
CA ASP A 91 -10.39 -1.20 -9.31
C ASP A 91 -8.91 -1.65 -9.32
N GLY A 92 -8.33 -1.93 -8.15
CA GLY A 92 -7.01 -2.53 -8.03
C GLY A 92 -7.01 -3.98 -8.49
N PRO A 93 -7.92 -4.83 -8.00
CA PRO A 93 -8.10 -6.16 -8.56
C PRO A 93 -9.36 -6.22 -9.43
N MET A 94 -9.20 -6.50 -10.72
CA MET A 94 -10.33 -6.56 -11.67
C MET A 94 -10.46 -7.95 -12.30
N HIS A 95 -11.70 -8.31 -12.64
CA HIS A 95 -12.03 -9.50 -13.42
C HIS A 95 -12.44 -9.16 -14.85
N THR A 96 -12.20 -10.13 -15.72
CA THR A 96 -12.62 -10.15 -17.12
C THR A 96 -13.17 -11.54 -17.41
N GLU A 97 -14.13 -11.61 -18.34
CA GLU A 97 -14.71 -12.89 -18.74
C GLU A 97 -13.64 -13.87 -19.25
N GLY A 98 -13.81 -15.16 -18.97
CA GLY A 98 -12.86 -16.22 -19.33
C GLY A 98 -11.80 -16.54 -18.27
N HIS A 99 -11.76 -15.79 -17.17
CA HIS A 99 -10.92 -16.06 -15.99
C HIS A 99 -11.77 -16.51 -14.80
N PRO A 100 -11.24 -17.34 -13.88
CA PRO A 100 -11.96 -17.70 -12.67
C PRO A 100 -11.92 -16.57 -11.64
N LEU A 101 -12.97 -16.49 -10.80
CA LEU A 101 -13.18 -15.38 -9.84
C LEU A 101 -12.32 -15.46 -8.58
N ASP A 102 -11.63 -16.57 -8.37
CA ASP A 102 -10.69 -16.78 -7.27
C ASP A 102 -9.28 -16.26 -7.59
N THR A 103 -9.06 -15.69 -8.78
CA THR A 103 -7.75 -15.17 -9.22
C THR A 103 -7.85 -13.85 -9.97
N VAL A 104 -6.88 -12.96 -9.73
CA VAL A 104 -6.89 -11.62 -10.35
C VAL A 104 -6.65 -11.74 -11.84
N SER A 105 -7.63 -11.36 -12.66
CA SER A 105 -7.44 -11.34 -14.12
C SER A 105 -6.58 -10.17 -14.58
N VAL A 106 -6.82 -8.98 -14.02
CA VAL A 106 -6.12 -7.74 -14.36
C VAL A 106 -5.92 -6.91 -13.09
N GLY A 107 -4.67 -6.64 -12.74
CA GLY A 107 -4.31 -5.77 -11.61
C GLY A 107 -4.23 -4.31 -12.07
N GLY A 108 -5.11 -3.43 -11.58
CA GLY A 108 -5.20 -2.01 -11.88
C GLY A 108 -3.98 -1.17 -11.48
N PHE A 109 -3.13 -1.67 -10.58
CA PHE A 109 -1.83 -1.06 -10.28
C PHE A 109 -0.77 -1.31 -11.36
N ARG A 110 -1.06 -2.15 -12.37
CA ARG A 110 -0.15 -2.45 -13.47
C ARG A 110 -0.42 -1.51 -14.64
N SER A 111 0.62 -1.09 -15.34
CA SER A 111 0.52 -0.25 -16.55
C SER A 111 -0.38 -0.88 -17.61
N VAL A 112 -0.21 -2.19 -17.85
CA VAL A 112 -0.99 -2.99 -18.80
C VAL A 112 -2.50 -3.07 -18.50
N ALA A 113 -2.95 -2.61 -17.33
CA ALA A 113 -4.37 -2.52 -17.05
C ALA A 113 -5.04 -1.37 -17.81
N ARG A 114 -4.29 -0.29 -18.07
CA ARG A 114 -4.77 0.86 -18.83
C ARG A 114 -4.88 0.51 -20.32
N LYS A 115 -5.91 1.06 -20.97
CA LYS A 115 -6.19 0.95 -22.41
C LYS A 115 -5.64 2.11 -23.23
N ILE A 116 -5.14 3.15 -22.56
CA ILE A 116 -4.60 4.36 -23.19
C ILE A 116 -3.25 4.72 -22.54
N PRO A 117 -2.36 5.43 -23.25
CA PRO A 117 -1.08 5.87 -22.72
C PRO A 117 -1.23 6.79 -21.51
N ALA A 118 -0.29 6.68 -20.59
CA ALA A 118 -0.12 7.67 -19.53
C ALA A 118 0.80 8.81 -19.99
N VAL A 119 0.81 9.90 -19.23
CA VAL A 119 1.50 11.15 -19.54
C VAL A 119 3.01 10.95 -19.72
N TRP A 120 3.64 10.02 -18.99
CA TRP A 120 5.08 9.75 -19.14
C TRP A 120 5.44 9.24 -20.53
N SER A 121 4.64 8.35 -21.12
CA SER A 121 4.88 7.85 -22.48
C SER A 121 4.71 8.98 -23.50
N ILE A 122 3.68 9.81 -23.33
CA ILE A 122 3.45 10.98 -24.19
C ILE A 122 4.62 11.97 -24.11
N LEU A 123 5.16 12.19 -22.92
CA LEU A 123 6.31 13.09 -22.71
C LEU A 123 7.60 12.53 -23.30
N GLU A 124 7.84 11.22 -23.17
CA GLU A 124 9.00 10.57 -23.80
C GLU A 124 8.92 10.59 -25.34
N ASP A 125 7.73 10.42 -25.92
CA ASP A 125 7.49 10.59 -27.36
C ASP A 125 7.90 12.00 -27.84
N GLN A 126 7.71 13.00 -26.97
CA GLN A 126 8.16 14.39 -27.16
C GLN A 126 9.64 14.62 -26.75
N LYS A 127 10.42 13.55 -26.63
CA LYS A 127 11.86 13.56 -26.32
C LYS A 127 12.20 14.18 -24.96
N LYS A 128 11.28 14.12 -24.00
CA LYS A 128 11.56 14.46 -22.60
C LYS A 128 12.19 13.27 -21.89
N LYS A 129 13.20 13.52 -21.08
CA LYS A 129 13.73 12.54 -20.12
C LYS A 129 12.79 12.50 -18.91
N VAL A 130 12.16 11.35 -18.67
CA VAL A 130 11.16 11.19 -17.61
C VAL A 130 11.69 10.27 -16.52
N ALA A 131 11.55 10.67 -15.26
CA ALA A 131 11.72 9.80 -14.10
C ALA A 131 10.36 9.57 -13.43
N VAL A 132 10.02 8.31 -13.17
CA VAL A 132 8.78 7.90 -12.51
C VAL A 132 9.15 7.11 -11.26
N ILE A 133 8.82 7.64 -10.09
CA ILE A 133 9.23 7.09 -8.79
C ILE A 133 7.97 6.71 -8.01
N SER A 134 7.87 5.43 -7.67
CA SER A 134 6.85 4.86 -6.80
C SER A 134 5.40 5.11 -7.22
N THR A 135 5.17 5.39 -8.50
CA THR A 135 3.87 5.82 -9.02
C THR A 135 3.01 4.62 -9.46
N PRO A 136 1.77 4.45 -8.94
CA PRO A 136 0.83 3.42 -9.41
C PRO A 136 0.66 3.37 -10.93
N GLY A 137 0.56 2.16 -11.47
CA GLY A 137 0.34 1.96 -12.91
C GLY A 137 1.56 2.27 -13.77
N SER A 138 2.74 2.52 -13.20
CA SER A 138 3.97 2.78 -13.97
C SER A 138 4.68 1.51 -14.44
N THR A 139 4.29 0.33 -13.94
CA THR A 139 5.02 -0.93 -14.20
C THR A 139 4.12 -2.06 -14.72
N PRO A 140 4.60 -2.92 -15.65
CA PRO A 140 5.90 -2.85 -16.34
C PRO A 140 6.15 -1.52 -17.06
N PRO A 141 7.39 -0.99 -17.07
CA PRO A 141 7.70 0.31 -17.66
C PRO A 141 7.19 0.45 -19.10
N GLU A 142 6.62 1.61 -19.44
CA GLU A 142 6.13 1.97 -20.78
C GLU A 142 7.04 3.01 -21.47
N ILE A 143 8.23 3.23 -20.91
CA ILE A 143 9.24 4.18 -21.39
C ILE A 143 10.60 3.49 -21.48
N GLU A 144 11.42 3.92 -22.44
CA GLU A 144 12.70 3.28 -22.79
C GLU A 144 13.93 4.11 -22.39
N ASN A 145 13.83 5.44 -22.43
CA ASN A 145 14.94 6.38 -22.23
C ASN A 145 14.85 7.11 -20.87
N GLY A 146 13.81 6.82 -20.10
CA GLY A 146 13.59 7.34 -18.76
C GLY A 146 13.94 6.36 -17.64
N ILE A 147 13.63 6.76 -16.41
CA ILE A 147 13.81 5.98 -15.21
C ILE A 147 12.45 5.62 -14.64
N VAL A 148 12.25 4.36 -14.29
CA VAL A 148 11.09 3.90 -13.54
C VAL A 148 11.58 3.12 -12.33
N ILE A 149 11.29 3.65 -11.14
CA ILE A 149 11.43 2.92 -9.88
C ILE A 149 10.02 2.53 -9.47
N ARG A 150 9.75 1.22 -9.47
CA ARG A 150 8.45 0.69 -9.11
C ARG A 150 8.11 1.03 -7.67
N GLY A 151 6.86 1.44 -7.45
CA GLY A 151 6.23 1.44 -6.13
C GLY A 151 5.45 0.15 -5.87
N ARG A 152 4.94 0.00 -4.65
CA ARG A 152 4.19 -1.21 -4.27
C ARG A 152 3.03 -1.57 -5.22
N TRP A 153 2.70 -2.87 -5.29
CA TRP A 153 1.51 -3.43 -5.97
C TRP A 153 1.54 -3.40 -7.51
N GLY A 154 2.55 -2.82 -8.14
CA GLY A 154 2.72 -2.80 -9.61
C GLY A 154 2.89 -4.16 -10.31
N GLY A 155 3.01 -5.28 -9.59
CA GLY A 155 3.00 -6.64 -10.16
C GLY A 155 4.12 -6.90 -11.18
N TRP A 156 5.29 -6.28 -10.99
CA TRP A 156 6.45 -6.37 -11.88
C TRP A 156 7.77 -6.42 -11.10
N GLY A 157 8.58 -7.46 -11.30
CA GLY A 157 9.85 -7.62 -10.59
C GLY A 157 9.73 -8.14 -9.15
N ALA A 158 10.84 -8.07 -8.42
CA ALA A 158 10.98 -8.60 -7.07
C ALA A 158 10.41 -7.65 -6.01
N ASP A 159 9.14 -7.84 -5.63
CA ASP A 159 8.47 -7.07 -4.59
C ASP A 159 8.74 -7.69 -3.20
N LEU A 160 9.69 -7.15 -2.46
CA LEU A 160 10.13 -7.71 -1.19
C LEU A 160 9.24 -7.19 -0.05
N HIS A 161 8.17 -7.92 0.24
CA HIS A 161 7.24 -7.59 1.32
C HIS A 161 7.85 -7.80 2.71
N ALA A 162 7.56 -6.89 3.64
CA ALA A 162 7.87 -7.12 5.04
C ALA A 162 6.96 -8.23 5.62
N VAL A 163 7.54 -9.05 6.50
CA VAL A 163 6.86 -10.24 7.05
C VAL A 163 6.88 -10.20 8.57
N ASN A 164 5.73 -10.51 9.17
CA ASN A 164 5.60 -10.68 10.61
C ASN A 164 5.71 -12.15 10.99
N TYR A 165 6.59 -12.45 11.94
CA TYR A 165 6.69 -13.72 12.63
C TYR A 165 6.07 -13.60 14.01
N GLU A 166 4.95 -14.28 14.20
CA GLU A 166 4.17 -14.24 15.43
C GLU A 166 4.21 -15.58 16.14
N SER A 167 4.16 -15.56 17.47
CA SER A 167 3.94 -16.78 18.23
C SER A 167 2.63 -17.46 17.79
N GLN A 168 2.69 -18.77 17.53
CA GLN A 168 1.51 -19.58 17.28
C GLN A 168 0.60 -19.70 18.52
N GLY A 169 1.18 -19.67 19.73
CA GLY A 169 0.41 -19.81 20.98
C GLY A 169 -0.54 -21.01 20.96
N ASP A 170 -1.81 -20.76 21.30
CA ASP A 170 -2.92 -21.72 21.23
C ASP A 170 -3.63 -21.76 19.86
N GLY A 171 -3.17 -20.96 18.88
CA GLY A 171 -3.77 -20.82 17.55
C GLY A 171 -4.93 -19.84 17.46
N SER A 172 -5.45 -19.30 18.57
CA SER A 172 -6.60 -18.38 18.56
C SER A 172 -6.33 -17.12 17.75
N ARG A 173 -5.11 -16.58 17.82
CA ARG A 173 -4.71 -15.40 17.04
C ARG A 173 -4.71 -15.68 15.55
N GLN A 174 -4.14 -16.81 15.13
CA GLN A 174 -4.15 -17.22 13.73
C GLN A 174 -5.58 -17.31 13.20
N PHE A 175 -6.46 -17.96 13.96
CA PHE A 175 -7.87 -18.08 13.64
C PHE A 175 -8.59 -16.72 13.50
N GLU A 176 -8.41 -15.81 14.45
CA GLU A 176 -9.04 -14.48 14.38
C GLU A 176 -8.48 -13.62 13.24
N GLN A 177 -7.20 -13.77 12.90
CA GLN A 177 -6.61 -13.08 11.76
C GLN A 177 -7.16 -13.61 10.42
N GLY A 178 -7.34 -14.93 10.27
CA GLY A 178 -7.85 -15.51 9.03
C GLY A 178 -9.31 -15.18 8.72
N LYS A 179 -10.13 -14.87 9.73
CA LYS A 179 -11.50 -14.34 9.51
C LYS A 179 -11.53 -13.02 8.74
N ARG A 180 -10.42 -12.27 8.79
CA ARG A 180 -10.24 -10.98 8.11
C ARG A 180 -9.48 -11.14 6.79
N THR A 181 -9.22 -12.37 6.35
CA THR A 181 -8.64 -12.65 5.03
C THR A 181 -9.63 -12.22 3.97
N LYS A 182 -9.17 -11.38 3.05
CA LYS A 182 -9.96 -11.01 1.86
C LYS A 182 -9.93 -12.15 0.86
N LEU A 183 -11.08 -12.44 0.25
CA LEU A 183 -11.18 -13.48 -0.78
C LEU A 183 -10.37 -13.10 -2.01
N PHE A 184 -10.38 -11.81 -2.31
CA PHE A 184 -9.66 -11.27 -3.43
C PHE A 184 -8.59 -10.32 -2.84
N THR A 185 -7.31 -10.58 -3.07
CA THR A 185 -6.23 -9.67 -2.63
C THR A 185 -5.09 -9.68 -3.63
N LEU A 186 -4.33 -8.57 -3.66
CA LEU A 186 -3.02 -8.54 -4.29
C LEU A 186 -1.99 -9.01 -3.26
N GLY A 187 -1.15 -9.95 -3.66
CA GLY A 187 0.02 -10.36 -2.89
C GLY A 187 -0.18 -11.56 -1.93
N PRO A 188 0.94 -12.01 -1.32
CA PRO A 188 0.96 -13.19 -0.45
C PRO A 188 0.53 -12.86 0.99
N ARG A 189 0.42 -13.90 1.82
CA ARG A 189 0.28 -13.73 3.27
C ARG A 189 1.58 -13.24 3.87
N LEU A 190 1.48 -12.24 4.74
CA LEU A 190 2.63 -11.57 5.35
C LEU A 190 2.71 -11.75 6.87
N ALA A 191 1.84 -12.58 7.46
CA ALA A 191 1.98 -13.05 8.84
C ALA A 191 2.20 -14.56 8.86
N LYS A 192 3.23 -14.98 9.59
CA LYS A 192 3.61 -16.38 9.81
C LYS A 192 3.57 -16.69 11.30
N PHE A 193 2.88 -17.78 11.64
CA PHE A 193 2.79 -18.26 13.01
C PHE A 193 3.85 -19.32 13.25
N VAL A 194 4.71 -19.11 14.23
CA VAL A 194 5.82 -19.98 14.58
C VAL A 194 5.73 -20.46 16.02
N LYS A 195 6.13 -21.71 16.25
CA LYS A 195 6.25 -22.28 17.59
C LYS A 195 7.74 -22.37 17.95
N PRO A 196 8.24 -21.52 18.86
CA PRO A 196 9.62 -21.63 19.30
C PRO A 196 9.91 -22.99 19.92
N VAL A 197 11.10 -23.52 19.64
CA VAL A 197 11.59 -24.80 20.17
C VAL A 197 12.82 -24.55 21.06
N PRO A 198 13.23 -25.48 21.95
CA PRO A 198 14.46 -25.31 22.72
C PRO A 198 15.65 -25.04 21.79
N ALA A 199 16.44 -24.02 22.10
CA ALA A 199 17.58 -23.64 21.28
C ALA A 199 18.66 -24.73 21.29
N ARG A 200 19.23 -25.02 20.11
CA ARG A 200 20.23 -26.09 19.93
C ARG A 200 21.37 -25.63 19.03
N GLU A 201 22.56 -26.13 19.32
CA GLU A 201 23.76 -25.95 18.49
C GLU A 201 24.24 -24.49 18.35
N TRP A 202 23.78 -23.60 19.25
CA TRP A 202 24.30 -22.24 19.35
C TRP A 202 25.69 -22.24 19.99
N LYS A 203 26.66 -21.61 19.32
CA LYS A 203 28.01 -21.42 19.85
C LYS A 203 28.17 -20.08 20.59
N ILE A 204 27.13 -19.25 20.55
CA ILE A 204 27.08 -17.97 21.26
C ILE A 204 26.77 -18.26 22.74
N ASN A 205 27.70 -17.91 23.63
CA ASN A 205 27.51 -18.10 25.06
C ASN A 205 26.82 -16.87 25.67
N ILE A 206 25.54 -17.04 26.05
CA ILE A 206 24.72 -15.96 26.61
C ILE A 206 24.18 -16.40 27.95
N GLU A 207 24.42 -15.58 28.97
CA GLU A 207 23.75 -15.76 30.24
C GLU A 207 22.26 -15.45 30.08
N SER A 208 21.44 -16.49 30.19
CA SER A 208 19.98 -16.40 30.16
C SER A 208 19.39 -16.96 31.44
N LYS A 209 18.46 -16.23 32.04
CA LYS A 209 17.66 -16.71 33.17
C LYS A 209 16.49 -17.59 32.73
N ALA A 210 16.04 -17.46 31.48
CA ALA A 210 15.05 -18.34 30.86
C ALA A 210 15.74 -19.45 30.05
N PRO A 211 15.21 -20.68 30.00
CA PRO A 211 15.66 -21.69 29.04
C PRO A 211 15.55 -21.16 27.61
N PRO A 212 16.66 -21.00 26.86
CA PRO A 212 16.60 -20.33 25.57
C PRO A 212 15.77 -21.09 24.53
N LEU A 213 15.04 -20.34 23.71
CA LEU A 213 14.22 -20.86 22.62
C LEU A 213 14.72 -20.35 21.27
N GLU A 214 14.38 -21.04 20.19
CA GLU A 214 14.68 -20.63 18.83
C GLU A 214 13.49 -20.81 17.88
N PHE A 215 13.46 -20.01 16.81
CA PHE A 215 12.66 -20.28 15.61
C PHE A 215 13.41 -19.82 14.35
N GLU A 216 12.99 -20.32 13.20
CA GLU A 216 13.58 -20.01 11.89
C GLU A 216 12.78 -18.92 11.16
N ILE A 217 13.50 -18.04 10.47
CA ILE A 217 13.00 -17.05 9.51
C ILE A 217 13.58 -17.42 8.15
N SER A 218 12.75 -17.55 7.12
CA SER A 218 13.18 -18.07 5.81
C SER A 218 12.45 -17.48 4.60
N ASP A 219 11.96 -16.24 4.70
CA ASP A 219 11.40 -15.53 3.55
C ASP A 219 12.48 -15.11 2.56
N TRP A 220 12.08 -15.02 1.28
CA TRP A 220 12.94 -14.55 0.19
C TRP A 220 14.25 -15.33 0.04
N GLY A 221 14.28 -16.60 0.43
CA GLY A 221 15.35 -17.55 0.11
C GLY A 221 16.55 -17.57 1.05
N GLU A 222 16.72 -16.57 1.92
CA GLU A 222 17.75 -16.60 2.95
C GLU A 222 17.18 -17.05 4.31
N ARG A 223 18.01 -17.75 5.08
CA ARG A 223 17.63 -18.30 6.37
C ARG A 223 18.33 -17.56 7.51
N PHE A 224 17.53 -17.23 8.52
CA PHE A 224 17.97 -16.67 9.79
C PHE A 224 17.37 -17.46 10.95
N TYR A 225 18.05 -17.41 12.09
CA TYR A 225 17.62 -18.00 13.35
C TYR A 225 17.41 -16.88 14.37
N ALA A 226 16.27 -16.92 15.04
CA ALA A 226 15.94 -16.05 16.16
C ALA A 226 16.16 -16.82 17.47
N TYR A 227 16.96 -16.30 18.39
CA TYR A 227 17.27 -16.88 19.70
C TYR A 227 16.66 -16.03 20.82
N LEU A 228 15.59 -16.53 21.41
CA LEU A 228 14.87 -15.86 22.49
C LEU A 228 15.54 -16.21 23.82
N TYR A 229 15.85 -15.17 24.60
CA TYR A 229 16.49 -15.35 25.90
C TYR A 229 16.03 -14.30 26.92
N GLY A 230 16.28 -14.58 28.20
CA GLY A 230 15.86 -13.75 29.32
C GLY A 230 17.05 -13.11 30.02
N LYS A 231 17.26 -11.81 29.81
CA LYS A 231 18.29 -11.01 30.50
C LYS A 231 17.60 -10.02 31.44
N ASN A 232 17.11 -10.53 32.57
CA ASN A 232 16.35 -9.74 33.53
C ASN A 232 17.21 -9.33 34.73
N PRO A 233 17.34 -8.03 35.05
CA PRO A 233 17.98 -7.56 36.28
C PRO A 233 17.25 -8.04 37.54
N SER A 234 15.95 -8.28 37.44
CA SER A 234 15.05 -8.72 38.53
C SER A 234 15.12 -10.22 38.82
N GLY A 235 15.78 -11.02 37.96
CA GLY A 235 15.86 -12.48 38.11
C GLY A 235 14.64 -13.26 37.61
N SER A 236 13.69 -12.66 36.91
CA SER A 236 12.57 -13.40 36.31
C SER A 236 13.02 -14.26 35.12
N GLU A 237 12.31 -15.37 34.87
CA GLU A 237 12.52 -16.27 33.71
C GLU A 237 11.82 -15.79 32.43
N ASP A 238 11.52 -14.49 32.33
CA ASP A 238 10.82 -13.92 31.18
C ASP A 238 11.75 -13.72 29.99
N TYR A 239 11.26 -13.97 28.79
CA TYR A 239 11.95 -13.64 27.54
C TYR A 239 11.80 -12.15 27.26
N ASN A 240 12.91 -11.43 27.10
CA ASN A 240 12.90 -9.98 26.87
C ASN A 240 13.84 -9.52 25.75
N ARG A 241 14.63 -10.45 25.17
CA ARG A 241 15.54 -10.16 24.06
C ARG A 241 15.54 -11.28 23.02
N ILE A 242 15.86 -10.93 21.78
CA ILE A 242 16.07 -11.86 20.67
C ILE A 242 17.37 -11.52 19.96
N ILE A 243 18.19 -12.55 19.76
CA ILE A 243 19.34 -12.49 18.86
C ILE A 243 18.99 -13.07 17.51
N PHE A 244 19.46 -12.43 16.46
CA PHE A 244 19.35 -12.91 15.09
C PHE A 244 20.71 -13.34 14.58
N SER A 245 20.76 -14.51 13.94
CA SER A 245 21.99 -15.11 13.42
C SER A 245 21.72 -15.87 12.13
N ARG A 246 22.69 -15.95 11.23
CA ARG A 246 22.65 -16.83 10.04
C ARG A 246 23.05 -18.26 10.36
N ASP A 247 23.98 -18.43 11.29
CA ASP A 247 24.73 -19.67 11.45
C ASP A 247 24.80 -20.16 12.90
N LYS A 248 24.13 -19.46 13.82
CA LYS A 248 24.12 -19.69 15.28
C LYS A 248 25.50 -19.49 15.94
N GLN A 249 26.43 -18.82 15.26
CA GLN A 249 27.79 -18.52 15.75
C GLN A 249 28.03 -17.02 15.82
N GLU A 250 27.56 -16.26 14.83
CA GLU A 250 27.68 -14.80 14.77
C GLU A 250 26.37 -14.12 15.16
N ILE A 251 26.44 -13.12 16.04
CA ILE A 251 25.31 -12.25 16.37
C ILE A 251 25.24 -11.17 15.28
N LEU A 252 24.17 -11.17 14.49
CA LEU A 252 23.90 -10.09 13.54
C LEU A 252 23.28 -8.89 14.25
N THR A 253 22.33 -9.15 15.14
CA THR A 253 21.75 -8.13 16.02
C THR A 253 21.16 -8.77 17.27
N ASP A 254 21.16 -8.04 18.38
CA ASP A 254 20.56 -8.41 19.67
C ASP A 254 19.66 -7.25 20.10
N ILE A 255 18.34 -7.48 20.10
CA ILE A 255 17.35 -6.43 20.32
C ILE A 255 16.25 -6.87 21.31
N SER A 256 15.59 -5.89 21.90
CA SER A 256 14.43 -6.02 22.80
C SER A 256 13.16 -5.41 22.19
N SER A 257 12.04 -5.58 22.87
CA SER A 257 10.73 -5.07 22.40
C SER A 257 10.79 -3.57 22.11
N GLY A 258 10.35 -3.16 20.92
CA GLY A 258 10.35 -1.79 20.43
C GLY A 258 11.64 -1.35 19.73
N GLU A 259 12.71 -2.15 19.77
CA GLU A 259 14.00 -1.82 19.14
C GLU A 259 14.09 -2.35 17.70
N TRP A 260 14.76 -1.57 16.84
CA TRP A 260 15.17 -1.98 15.50
C TRP A 260 16.65 -2.36 15.52
N GLY A 261 17.01 -3.46 14.87
CA GLY A 261 18.41 -3.77 14.56
C GLY A 261 18.94 -2.90 13.43
N ASP A 262 20.22 -3.08 13.10
CA ASP A 262 20.81 -2.46 11.90
C ASP A 262 20.37 -3.19 10.62
N TRP A 263 20.61 -2.54 9.47
CA TRP A 263 20.53 -3.21 8.17
C TRP A 263 21.69 -4.21 8.03
N ILE A 264 21.38 -5.42 7.57
CA ILE A 264 22.33 -6.52 7.47
C ILE A 264 22.35 -7.01 6.01
N ASP A 265 23.54 -7.13 5.42
CA ASP A 265 23.75 -7.65 4.07
C ASP A 265 23.16 -9.03 3.90
N ALA A 266 22.31 -9.25 2.90
CA ALA A 266 21.53 -10.45 2.67
C ALA A 266 21.70 -10.97 1.22
N GLN A 267 21.48 -12.26 1.00
CA GLN A 267 21.40 -12.91 -0.31
C GLN A 267 19.96 -13.40 -0.55
N LEU A 268 19.13 -12.50 -1.06
CA LEU A 268 17.72 -12.76 -1.30
C LEU A 268 17.49 -13.42 -2.66
N LYS A 269 16.31 -14.03 -2.85
CA LYS A 269 15.94 -14.79 -4.05
C LYS A 269 14.63 -14.28 -4.65
N PHE A 270 14.63 -14.11 -5.98
CA PHE A 270 13.44 -13.85 -6.78
C PHE A 270 13.42 -14.81 -7.99
N GLY A 271 12.36 -15.61 -8.10
CA GLY A 271 12.35 -16.75 -9.04
C GLY A 271 13.50 -17.69 -8.70
N GLU A 272 14.35 -18.02 -9.67
CA GLU A 272 15.57 -18.82 -9.46
C GLU A 272 16.85 -17.98 -9.24
N VAL A 273 16.73 -16.65 -9.20
CA VAL A 273 17.88 -15.74 -9.15
C VAL A 273 18.13 -15.26 -7.73
N SER A 274 19.35 -15.48 -7.24
CA SER A 274 19.85 -14.86 -6.00
C SER A 274 20.52 -13.52 -6.28
N PHE A 275 20.36 -12.56 -5.37
CA PHE A 275 20.96 -11.24 -5.48
C PHE A 275 21.27 -10.65 -4.09
N SER A 276 22.31 -9.82 -4.02
CA SER A 276 22.66 -9.06 -2.82
C SER A 276 21.60 -8.00 -2.52
N SER A 277 21.24 -7.88 -1.24
CA SER A 277 20.27 -6.92 -0.72
C SER A 277 20.50 -6.74 0.78
N HIS A 278 19.55 -6.17 1.52
CA HIS A 278 19.64 -5.97 2.95
C HIS A 278 18.36 -6.41 3.66
N VAL A 279 18.50 -6.87 4.90
CA VAL A 279 17.40 -7.22 5.80
C VAL A 279 17.54 -6.47 7.13
N ARG A 280 16.42 -6.16 7.77
CA ARG A 280 16.38 -5.52 9.07
C ARG A 280 15.34 -6.17 9.97
N PHE A 281 15.70 -6.39 11.23
CA PHE A 281 14.83 -7.01 12.23
C PHE A 281 14.30 -5.99 13.23
N HIS A 282 13.05 -6.16 13.65
CA HIS A 282 12.44 -5.39 14.71
C HIS A 282 11.55 -6.28 15.57
N ILE A 283 11.65 -6.14 16.89
CA ILE A 283 10.71 -6.80 17.80
C ILE A 283 9.59 -5.82 18.07
N ILE A 284 8.44 -6.01 17.42
CA ILE A 284 7.24 -5.19 17.71
C ILE A 284 6.83 -5.41 19.16
N LYS A 285 6.77 -6.69 19.55
CA LYS A 285 6.36 -7.09 20.89
C LYS A 285 7.07 -8.36 21.33
N LEU A 286 7.50 -8.40 22.58
CA LEU A 286 7.96 -9.63 23.26
C LEU A 286 7.49 -9.60 24.71
N LYS A 287 6.32 -10.21 24.97
CA LYS A 287 5.75 -10.30 26.33
C LYS A 287 6.13 -11.62 26.99
N ASN A 288 6.11 -12.71 26.24
CA ASN A 288 6.56 -14.03 26.66
C ASN A 288 6.71 -14.95 25.43
N LYS A 289 7.02 -16.24 25.64
CA LYS A 289 7.19 -17.24 24.57
C LYS A 289 5.93 -17.52 23.74
N GLU A 290 4.74 -17.20 24.28
CA GLU A 290 3.43 -17.42 23.65
C GLU A 290 2.86 -16.14 23.03
N ASP A 291 3.39 -14.97 23.39
CA ASP A 291 3.00 -13.67 22.84
C ASP A 291 4.23 -12.82 22.47
N PHE A 292 4.70 -13.02 21.24
CA PHE A 292 5.69 -12.16 20.60
C PHE A 292 5.34 -11.94 19.13
N LYS A 293 5.89 -10.87 18.57
CA LYS A 293 5.76 -10.46 17.18
C LYS A 293 7.04 -9.80 16.71
N VAL A 294 7.66 -10.40 15.70
CA VAL A 294 8.89 -9.93 15.06
C VAL A 294 8.56 -9.47 13.65
N ARG A 295 9.00 -8.26 13.32
CA ARG A 295 8.94 -7.68 11.98
C ARG A 295 10.27 -7.92 11.28
N VAL A 296 10.21 -8.44 10.06
CA VAL A 296 11.35 -8.53 9.16
C VAL A 296 11.09 -7.62 7.96
N LEU A 297 11.92 -6.59 7.83
CA LEU A 297 11.88 -5.61 6.76
C LEU A 297 12.99 -5.93 5.75
N TYR A 298 12.69 -5.82 4.47
CA TYR A 298 13.63 -6.08 3.39
C TYR A 298 13.85 -4.80 2.60
N ASP A 299 15.07 -4.60 2.13
CA ASP A 299 15.41 -3.52 1.23
C ASP A 299 14.63 -3.69 -0.08
N ASN A 300 13.73 -2.75 -0.36
CA ASN A 300 12.90 -2.84 -1.55
C ASN A 300 13.71 -2.55 -2.83
N LEU A 301 14.81 -1.80 -2.76
CA LEU A 301 15.54 -1.34 -3.94
C LEU A 301 16.29 -2.51 -4.56
N ASN A 302 15.94 -2.84 -5.79
CA ASN A 302 16.64 -3.90 -6.52
C ASN A 302 16.48 -3.74 -8.03
N ARG A 303 17.41 -4.34 -8.75
CA ARG A 303 17.48 -4.31 -10.22
C ARG A 303 16.25 -4.87 -10.96
N PHE A 304 15.36 -5.59 -10.29
CA PHE A 304 14.16 -6.18 -10.91
C PHE A 304 12.95 -5.24 -10.85
N ILE A 305 12.98 -4.25 -9.95
CA ILE A 305 11.92 -3.27 -9.77
C ILE A 305 12.30 -1.88 -10.31
N THR A 306 13.48 -1.77 -10.92
CA THR A 306 14.02 -0.54 -11.46
C THR A 306 14.33 -0.72 -12.94
N SER A 307 14.00 0.30 -13.74
CA SER A 307 14.33 0.38 -15.15
C SER A 307 14.98 1.73 -15.45
N PRO A 308 16.17 1.78 -16.06
CA PRO A 308 17.01 0.63 -16.35
C PRO A 308 17.61 -0.01 -15.06
N PRO A 309 17.93 -1.31 -15.06
CA PRO A 309 18.28 -2.06 -13.84
C PRO A 309 19.50 -1.53 -13.06
N GLU A 310 20.47 -0.93 -13.75
CA GLU A 310 21.70 -0.37 -13.18
C GLU A 310 21.46 0.80 -12.20
N VAL A 311 20.36 1.55 -12.39
CA VAL A 311 19.98 2.66 -11.51
C VAL A 311 19.82 2.19 -10.06
N ALA A 312 19.36 0.95 -9.85
CA ALA A 312 19.21 0.41 -8.50
C ALA A 312 20.55 0.35 -7.76
N GLY A 313 21.64 -0.06 -8.43
CA GLY A 313 22.96 -0.15 -7.81
C GLY A 313 23.60 1.22 -7.56
N GLU A 314 23.34 2.18 -8.46
CA GLU A 314 23.81 3.56 -8.30
C GLU A 314 23.13 4.26 -7.12
N LEU A 315 21.81 4.07 -6.96
CA LEU A 315 21.04 4.60 -5.83
C LEU A 315 21.35 3.89 -4.52
N ASP A 316 21.52 2.57 -4.51
CA ASP A 316 21.90 1.83 -3.29
C ASP A 316 23.24 2.34 -2.74
N SER A 317 24.21 2.57 -3.62
CA SER A 317 25.54 3.08 -3.24
C SER A 317 25.51 4.48 -2.60
N SER A 318 24.54 5.32 -2.95
CA SER A 318 24.44 6.70 -2.44
C SER A 318 23.40 6.91 -1.34
N LEU A 319 22.31 6.13 -1.36
CA LEU A 319 21.15 6.29 -0.47
C LEU A 319 21.06 5.18 0.58
N GLY A 320 21.59 4.00 0.29
CA GLY A 320 21.36 2.77 1.04
C GLY A 320 19.94 2.21 0.86
N PRO A 321 19.53 1.30 1.76
CA PRO A 321 18.29 0.54 1.63
C PRO A 321 17.03 1.39 1.45
N MET A 322 16.14 0.94 0.57
CA MET A 322 14.83 1.55 0.35
C MET A 322 13.78 0.93 1.25
N VAL A 323 13.06 1.82 1.93
CA VAL A 323 11.71 1.56 2.43
C VAL A 323 10.78 2.41 1.57
N ASP A 324 10.03 1.82 0.66
CA ASP A 324 9.15 2.59 -0.24
C ASP A 324 7.97 3.19 0.54
N PHE A 325 7.31 2.38 1.37
CA PHE A 325 6.17 2.82 2.15
C PHE A 325 5.97 1.93 3.37
N VAL A 326 5.06 2.32 4.27
CA VAL A 326 4.72 1.51 5.45
C VAL A 326 3.93 0.27 5.08
N ASP A 327 4.47 -0.90 5.39
CA ASP A 327 3.80 -2.17 5.13
C ASP A 327 2.78 -2.48 6.23
N ASN A 328 1.57 -1.99 6.07
CA ASN A 328 0.44 -2.15 6.99
C ASN A 328 -0.75 -2.91 6.37
N PHE A 329 -0.64 -3.32 5.11
CA PHE A 329 -1.62 -4.10 4.39
C PHE A 329 -0.98 -5.41 3.91
N PRO A 330 -1.59 -6.58 4.12
CA PRO A 330 -2.94 -6.83 4.62
C PRO A 330 -3.11 -6.55 6.13
N PRO A 331 -4.36 -6.52 6.66
CA PRO A 331 -4.64 -6.24 8.07
C PRO A 331 -3.83 -7.09 9.06
N GLN A 332 -3.37 -8.28 8.64
CA GLN A 332 -2.42 -9.16 9.34
C GLN A 332 -1.17 -8.44 9.88
N LEU A 333 -0.80 -7.31 9.28
CA LEU A 333 0.39 -6.57 9.70
C LEU A 333 0.15 -5.66 10.92
N ILE A 334 -1.07 -5.17 11.15
CA ILE A 334 -1.36 -4.07 12.08
C ILE A 334 -2.50 -4.37 13.08
N HIS A 335 -2.24 -5.22 14.07
CA HIS A 335 -3.24 -5.67 15.05
C HIS A 335 -2.99 -5.21 16.48
N ASP A 336 -1.73 -5.16 16.90
CA ASP A 336 -1.31 -4.80 18.24
C ASP A 336 -1.17 -3.28 18.38
N ILE A 337 -1.29 -2.75 19.60
CA ILE A 337 -1.10 -1.30 19.82
C ILE A 337 0.37 -0.90 19.57
N GLU A 338 1.30 -1.82 19.83
CA GLU A 338 2.72 -1.68 19.58
C GLU A 338 3.02 -1.46 18.07
N ASP A 339 2.19 -1.99 17.17
CA ASP A 339 2.32 -1.79 15.71
C ASP A 339 2.19 -0.30 15.31
N ARG A 340 1.52 0.54 16.12
CA ARG A 340 1.44 1.99 15.85
C ARG A 340 2.82 2.63 15.82
N LYS A 341 3.70 2.24 16.75
CA LYS A 341 5.06 2.78 16.80
C LYS A 341 5.86 2.28 15.59
N THR A 342 5.77 0.99 15.28
CA THR A 342 6.41 0.38 14.11
C THR A 342 5.98 1.08 12.82
N PHE A 343 4.69 1.40 12.69
CA PHE A 343 4.16 2.17 11.56
C PHE A 343 4.83 3.54 11.45
N LEU A 344 4.92 4.30 12.56
CA LEU A 344 5.53 5.63 12.56
C LEU A 344 7.04 5.58 12.25
N ASP A 345 7.74 4.55 12.74
CA ASP A 345 9.16 4.33 12.43
C ASP A 345 9.36 4.04 10.93
N GLU A 346 8.60 3.11 10.35
CA GLU A 346 8.65 2.79 8.91
C GLU A 346 8.25 3.99 8.04
N MET A 347 7.28 4.79 8.48
CA MET A 347 6.89 6.03 7.78
C MET A 347 8.04 7.02 7.76
N GLY A 348 8.80 7.11 8.86
CA GLY A 348 10.02 7.89 8.93
C GLY A 348 11.06 7.41 7.93
N PHE A 349 11.35 6.10 7.90
CA PHE A 349 12.30 5.52 6.93
C PHE A 349 11.88 5.77 5.48
N SER A 350 10.59 5.63 5.18
CA SER A 350 10.04 5.91 3.85
C SER A 350 10.21 7.36 3.46
N PHE A 351 9.79 8.31 4.30
CA PHE A 351 9.97 9.73 4.00
C PHE A 351 11.44 10.12 3.87
N ASP A 352 12.33 9.58 4.69
CA ASP A 352 13.76 9.89 4.63
C ASP A 352 14.41 9.31 3.37
N TRP A 353 13.96 8.15 2.87
CA TRP A 353 14.42 7.61 1.59
C TRP A 353 13.89 8.44 0.41
N HIS A 354 12.58 8.71 0.38
CA HIS A 354 11.93 9.49 -0.67
C HIS A 354 12.45 10.93 -0.75
N MET A 355 12.77 11.57 0.38
CA MET A 355 13.37 12.89 0.39
C MET A 355 14.76 12.90 -0.27
N ARG A 356 15.55 11.83 -0.09
CA ARG A 356 16.91 11.73 -0.66
C ARG A 356 16.91 11.33 -2.13
N VAL A 357 16.02 10.40 -2.54
CA VAL A 357 15.99 9.90 -3.93
C VAL A 357 15.67 11.00 -4.94
N ILE A 358 14.86 11.98 -4.54
CA ILE A 358 14.48 13.10 -5.42
C ILE A 358 15.72 13.89 -5.87
N GLY A 359 16.52 14.35 -4.90
CA GLY A 359 17.73 15.13 -5.18
C GLY A 359 18.75 14.31 -5.94
N GLU A 360 18.89 13.02 -5.60
CA GLU A 360 19.86 12.14 -6.23
C GLU A 360 19.51 11.81 -7.68
N ILE A 361 18.23 11.54 -7.99
CA ILE A 361 17.77 11.33 -9.37
C ILE A 361 17.97 12.59 -10.20
N ALA A 362 17.63 13.77 -9.65
CA ALA A 362 17.83 15.04 -10.33
C ALA A 362 19.32 15.29 -10.64
N ARG A 363 20.20 14.97 -9.69
CA ARG A 363 21.64 15.17 -9.79
C ARG A 363 22.33 14.19 -10.74
N LEU A 364 21.94 12.92 -10.73
CA LEU A 364 22.61 11.87 -11.52
C LEU A 364 22.14 11.84 -12.97
N TYR A 365 20.83 12.04 -13.20
CA TYR A 365 20.22 11.74 -14.50
C TYR A 365 19.65 12.95 -15.23
N HIS A 366 19.54 14.10 -14.55
CA HIS A 366 19.04 15.35 -15.12
C HIS A 366 17.75 15.17 -15.94
N PRO A 367 16.67 14.61 -15.35
CA PRO A 367 15.40 14.43 -16.06
C PRO A 367 14.72 15.78 -16.34
N ASP A 368 14.02 15.88 -17.47
CA ASP A 368 13.13 17.00 -17.73
C ASP A 368 11.88 16.96 -16.84
N VAL A 369 11.40 15.74 -16.54
CA VAL A 369 10.15 15.50 -15.81
C VAL A 369 10.38 14.46 -14.72
N VAL A 370 9.90 14.75 -13.50
CA VAL A 370 9.84 13.79 -12.40
C VAL A 370 8.39 13.63 -11.96
N LEU A 371 7.89 12.40 -11.99
CA LEU A 371 6.60 12.00 -11.42
C LEU A 371 6.89 11.18 -10.17
N HIS A 372 6.41 11.62 -9.01
CA HIS A 372 6.78 11.02 -7.74
C HIS A 372 5.54 10.82 -6.86
N ASN A 373 5.41 9.63 -6.29
CA ASN A 373 4.37 9.30 -5.32
C ASN A 373 4.99 8.82 -4.00
N VAL A 374 4.25 9.04 -2.91
CA VAL A 374 4.46 8.39 -1.61
C VAL A 374 3.11 7.90 -1.08
N TYR A 375 3.07 6.68 -0.53
CA TYR A 375 1.81 6.06 -0.08
C TYR A 375 1.41 6.39 1.36
N ASN A 376 2.30 7.01 2.12
CA ASN A 376 2.16 7.16 3.57
C ASN A 376 0.85 7.82 4.03
N PRO A 377 0.29 8.85 3.36
CA PRO A 377 -0.95 9.46 3.82
C PRO A 377 -2.15 8.52 3.73
N ASN A 378 -2.30 7.82 2.61
CA ASN A 378 -3.30 6.77 2.49
C ASN A 378 -3.11 5.69 3.56
N GLN A 379 -1.89 5.20 3.77
CA GLN A 379 -1.63 4.17 4.79
C GLN A 379 -1.95 4.62 6.21
N MET A 380 -1.63 5.87 6.54
CA MET A 380 -1.91 6.42 7.87
C MET A 380 -3.41 6.64 8.05
N LEU A 381 -4.06 7.31 7.11
CA LEU A 381 -5.46 7.70 7.30
C LEU A 381 -6.45 6.55 7.11
N THR A 382 -6.07 5.45 6.43
CA THR A 382 -6.88 4.21 6.37
C THR A 382 -6.58 3.23 7.50
N SER A 383 -5.56 3.50 8.33
CA SER A 383 -5.26 2.68 9.50
C SER A 383 -6.30 2.90 10.61
N ARG A 384 -6.34 1.96 11.56
CA ARG A 384 -7.23 2.02 12.72
C ARG A 384 -6.88 3.09 13.76
N TRP A 385 -5.76 3.80 13.62
CA TRP A 385 -5.18 4.60 14.70
C TRP A 385 -5.34 6.11 14.56
N TRP A 386 -5.59 6.65 13.37
CA TRP A 386 -5.53 8.11 13.19
C TRP A 386 -6.88 8.72 12.83
N LEU A 387 -7.43 8.37 11.66
CA LEU A 387 -8.55 9.13 11.12
C LEU A 387 -9.78 9.15 12.04
N GLN A 388 -10.13 8.03 12.67
CA GLN A 388 -11.27 7.97 13.60
C GLN A 388 -11.09 8.82 14.87
N TYR A 389 -9.86 9.19 15.22
CA TYR A 389 -9.54 10.02 16.39
C TYR A 389 -9.41 11.50 16.03
N VAL A 390 -9.24 11.82 14.75
CA VAL A 390 -9.04 13.19 14.23
C VAL A 390 -10.32 13.75 13.64
N ASP A 391 -11.08 12.95 12.90
CA ASP A 391 -12.32 13.39 12.25
C ASP A 391 -13.50 13.28 13.25
N PRO A 392 -14.21 14.39 13.56
CA PRO A 392 -15.35 14.37 14.48
C PRO A 392 -16.50 13.47 14.05
N LYS A 393 -16.54 13.03 12.79
CA LYS A 393 -17.54 12.06 12.31
C LYS A 393 -17.19 10.63 12.74
N GLY A 394 -15.97 10.36 13.22
CA GLY A 394 -15.51 9.04 13.61
C GLY A 394 -16.04 8.60 14.98
N ASN A 395 -16.41 7.33 15.12
CA ASN A 395 -16.88 6.78 16.40
C ASN A 395 -15.84 6.93 17.53
N ALA A 396 -14.55 6.72 17.23
CA ALA A 396 -13.50 6.83 18.25
C ALA A 396 -13.29 8.27 18.75
N TYR A 397 -13.59 9.29 17.95
CA TYR A 397 -13.39 10.69 18.32
C TYR A 397 -14.15 11.08 19.59
N HIS A 398 -15.40 10.62 19.73
CA HIS A 398 -16.24 10.93 20.89
C HIS A 398 -15.94 10.07 22.13
N GLN A 399 -15.22 8.96 21.95
CA GLN A 399 -14.86 8.03 23.01
C GLN A 399 -13.44 8.30 23.55
N ALA A 400 -12.56 8.85 22.72
CA ALA A 400 -11.18 9.13 23.04
C ALA A 400 -11.03 10.33 23.98
N LEU A 401 -10.03 10.26 24.86
CA LEU A 401 -9.65 11.37 25.72
C LEU A 401 -9.13 12.54 24.85
N PRO A 402 -9.33 13.81 25.28
CA PRO A 402 -8.80 14.97 24.55
C PRO A 402 -7.30 14.85 24.21
N ARG A 403 -6.50 14.32 25.14
CA ARG A 403 -5.06 14.10 24.94
C ARG A 403 -4.75 13.08 23.84
N GLU A 404 -5.54 12.02 23.72
CA GLU A 404 -5.36 11.02 22.66
C GLU A 404 -5.66 11.64 21.30
N ARG A 405 -6.73 12.43 21.20
CA ARG A 405 -7.07 13.16 19.96
C ARG A 405 -5.99 14.14 19.57
N GLU A 406 -5.46 14.91 20.53
CA GLU A 406 -4.36 15.84 20.30
C GLU A 406 -3.08 15.12 19.85
N GLU A 407 -2.75 13.98 20.46
CA GLU A 407 -1.64 13.12 20.03
C GLU A 407 -1.83 12.68 18.56
N ARG A 408 -3.00 12.11 18.21
CA ARG A 408 -3.27 11.63 16.84
C ARG A 408 -3.28 12.76 15.82
N TYR A 409 -3.80 13.93 16.19
CA TYR A 409 -3.77 15.11 15.34
C TYR A 409 -2.33 15.58 15.10
N SER A 410 -1.50 15.61 16.14
CA SER A 410 -0.09 15.99 16.04
C SER A 410 0.70 15.03 15.16
N GLU A 411 0.47 13.72 15.30
CA GLU A 411 1.05 12.68 14.43
C GLU A 411 0.65 12.90 12.96
N VAL A 412 -0.64 13.16 12.68
CA VAL A 412 -1.13 13.47 11.34
C VAL A 412 -0.51 14.75 10.80
N LEU A 413 -0.48 15.84 11.57
CA LEU A 413 0.15 17.09 11.15
C LEU A 413 1.64 16.92 10.85
N SER A 414 2.35 16.10 11.62
CA SER A 414 3.76 15.75 11.38
C SER A 414 3.95 15.09 10.02
N MET A 415 3.05 14.19 9.61
CA MET A 415 3.08 13.60 8.27
C MET A 415 2.92 14.67 7.17
N TYR A 416 2.00 15.63 7.31
CA TYR A 416 1.86 16.73 6.35
C TYR A 416 3.12 17.63 6.30
N LYS A 417 3.75 17.88 7.45
CA LYS A 417 5.03 18.61 7.50
C LYS A 417 6.17 17.87 6.80
N LYS A 418 6.18 16.54 6.85
CA LYS A 418 7.14 15.71 6.11
C LYS A 418 6.89 15.79 4.59
N LEU A 419 5.64 15.81 4.15
CA LEU A 419 5.29 16.08 2.74
C LEU A 419 5.78 17.47 2.30
N ASP A 420 5.55 18.49 3.12
CA ASP A 420 6.02 19.85 2.85
C ASP A 420 7.55 19.95 2.82
N SER A 421 8.25 19.19 3.67
CA SER A 421 9.72 19.13 3.65
C SER A 421 10.25 18.56 2.34
N MET A 422 9.56 17.56 1.76
CA MET A 422 9.91 17.05 0.43
C MET A 422 9.71 18.10 -0.67
N LEU A 423 8.63 18.90 -0.60
CA LEU A 423 8.46 20.08 -1.47
C LEU A 423 9.65 21.04 -1.36
N GLY A 424 10.11 21.30 -0.13
CA GLY A 424 11.31 22.10 0.10
C GLY A 424 12.57 21.55 -0.53
N GLU A 425 12.78 20.23 -0.49
CA GLU A 425 13.92 19.59 -1.15
C GLU A 425 13.89 19.77 -2.67
N ILE A 426 12.72 19.57 -3.28
CA ILE A 426 12.52 19.78 -4.73
C ILE A 426 12.82 21.24 -5.12
N MET A 427 12.31 22.18 -4.33
CA MET A 427 12.48 23.61 -4.58
C MET A 427 13.94 24.07 -4.60
N LYS A 428 14.86 23.38 -3.91
CA LYS A 428 16.30 23.69 -3.97
C LYS A 428 16.91 23.44 -5.34
N THR A 429 16.31 22.56 -6.13
CA THR A 429 16.75 22.17 -7.47
C THR A 429 15.96 22.85 -8.60
N ALA A 430 14.89 23.56 -8.25
CA ALA A 430 13.99 24.23 -9.17
C ALA A 430 14.44 25.66 -9.49
N ASP A 431 14.21 26.10 -10.73
CA ASP A 431 14.39 27.50 -11.15
C ASP A 431 13.03 28.17 -11.43
N GLN A 432 13.06 29.41 -11.95
CA GLN A 432 11.84 30.14 -12.31
C GLN A 432 11.08 29.52 -13.50
N LYS A 433 11.65 28.55 -14.20
CA LYS A 433 11.05 27.83 -15.33
C LYS A 433 10.58 26.43 -14.95
N THR A 434 10.87 25.95 -13.74
CA THR A 434 10.36 24.69 -13.20
C THR A 434 8.91 24.84 -12.75
N LEU A 435 8.04 23.96 -13.23
CA LEU A 435 6.69 23.78 -12.70
C LEU A 435 6.71 22.70 -11.60
N ILE A 436 6.30 23.06 -10.39
CA ILE A 436 6.08 22.10 -9.29
C ILE A 436 4.58 21.93 -9.10
N VAL A 437 4.10 20.69 -9.19
CA VAL A 437 2.69 20.34 -8.98
C VAL A 437 2.59 19.46 -7.74
N PHE A 438 1.74 19.85 -6.80
CA PHE A 438 1.36 19.04 -5.64
C PHE A 438 -0.13 18.69 -5.76
N SER A 439 -0.46 17.40 -5.86
CA SER A 439 -1.84 16.94 -6.00
C SER A 439 -2.07 15.64 -5.22
N SER A 440 -3.31 15.39 -4.82
CA SER A 440 -3.73 14.07 -4.34
C SER A 440 -4.56 13.37 -5.40
N ASP A 441 -4.50 12.04 -5.44
CA ASP A 441 -5.36 11.20 -6.26
C ASP A 441 -6.77 11.06 -5.66
N HIS A 442 -6.86 10.85 -4.34
CA HIS A 442 -8.11 10.82 -3.60
C HIS A 442 -7.93 11.29 -2.15
N GLY A 443 -9.01 11.22 -1.37
CA GLY A 443 -9.00 11.34 0.08
C GLY A 443 -9.58 10.09 0.73
N VAL A 444 -9.78 10.12 2.03
CA VAL A 444 -10.38 8.99 2.77
C VAL A 444 -11.49 9.46 3.69
N HIS A 445 -12.48 8.60 3.93
CA HIS A 445 -13.61 8.90 4.80
C HIS A 445 -13.61 7.95 6.01
N VAL A 446 -14.07 8.44 7.18
CA VAL A 446 -14.29 7.56 8.33
C VAL A 446 -15.34 6.50 8.00
N LEU A 447 -15.06 5.26 8.42
CA LEU A 447 -15.95 4.12 8.29
C LEU A 447 -16.43 3.74 9.70
N ASN A 448 -17.67 4.06 10.01
CA ASN A 448 -18.27 3.81 11.33
C ASN A 448 -19.03 2.50 11.38
N LYS A 449 -19.49 2.01 10.23
CA LYS A 449 -20.26 0.78 10.08
C LYS A 449 -19.64 -0.06 8.96
N SER A 450 -19.56 -1.36 9.17
CA SER A 450 -19.08 -2.31 8.16
C SER A 450 -20.22 -3.22 7.71
N VAL A 451 -20.34 -3.43 6.41
CA VAL A 451 -21.36 -4.29 5.80
C VAL A 451 -20.68 -5.54 5.24
N ARG A 452 -21.01 -6.69 5.83
CA ARG A 452 -20.55 -8.01 5.36
C ARG A 452 -21.43 -8.49 4.20
N VAL A 453 -21.17 -7.98 3.00
CA VAL A 453 -22.00 -8.23 1.81
C VAL A 453 -22.09 -9.73 1.52
N ASN A 454 -20.98 -10.46 1.62
CA ASN A 454 -20.94 -11.91 1.44
C ASN A 454 -21.81 -12.67 2.47
N ASN A 455 -21.89 -12.21 3.72
CA ASN A 455 -22.78 -12.83 4.72
C ASN A 455 -24.26 -12.58 4.39
N ILE A 456 -24.60 -11.42 3.84
CA ILE A 456 -25.96 -11.11 3.39
C ILE A 456 -26.36 -12.06 2.24
N LEU A 457 -25.46 -12.27 1.28
CA LEU A 457 -25.66 -13.24 0.19
C LEU A 457 -25.81 -14.66 0.73
N ALA A 458 -24.96 -15.07 1.67
CA ALA A 458 -24.99 -16.40 2.27
C ALA A 458 -26.27 -16.67 3.08
N LYS A 459 -26.71 -15.70 3.89
CA LYS A 459 -27.98 -15.79 4.65
C LYS A 459 -29.20 -15.97 3.74
N ASN A 460 -29.12 -15.49 2.50
CA ASN A 460 -30.16 -15.65 1.48
C ASN A 460 -29.93 -16.88 0.57
N GLY A 461 -28.97 -17.75 0.91
CA GLY A 461 -28.68 -18.98 0.17
C GLY A 461 -28.00 -18.77 -1.19
N LEU A 462 -27.45 -17.58 -1.45
CA LEU A 462 -26.80 -17.23 -2.71
C LEU A 462 -25.29 -17.48 -2.72
N LEU A 463 -24.66 -17.48 -1.55
CA LEU A 463 -23.23 -17.79 -1.37
C LEU A 463 -23.10 -18.96 -0.38
N LYS A 464 -22.25 -19.93 -0.69
CA LYS A 464 -21.93 -21.08 0.17
C LYS A 464 -20.45 -21.08 0.49
N PHE A 465 -20.12 -21.23 1.76
CA PHE A 465 -18.74 -21.31 2.23
C PHE A 465 -18.64 -22.15 3.51
N SER A 466 -17.43 -22.59 3.81
CA SER A 466 -17.03 -23.16 5.10
C SER A 466 -15.89 -22.34 5.70
N ILE A 467 -15.63 -22.50 7.00
CA ILE A 467 -14.50 -21.86 7.68
C ILE A 467 -13.46 -22.92 8.05
N ASP A 468 -12.21 -22.70 7.65
CA ASP A 468 -11.08 -23.52 8.05
C ASP A 468 -10.89 -23.41 9.57
N GLN A 469 -10.90 -24.55 10.27
CA GLN A 469 -10.92 -24.57 11.73
C GLN A 469 -9.57 -24.22 12.37
N LEU A 470 -8.48 -24.27 11.62
CA LEU A 470 -7.14 -23.93 12.11
C LEU A 470 -6.82 -22.46 11.86
N THR A 471 -7.11 -21.99 10.65
CA THR A 471 -6.73 -20.66 10.17
C THR A 471 -7.85 -19.63 10.30
N GLY A 472 -9.10 -20.05 10.43
CA GLY A 472 -10.27 -19.17 10.47
C GLY A 472 -10.67 -18.58 9.12
N GLU A 473 -10.03 -19.03 8.05
CA GLU A 473 -10.25 -18.48 6.72
C GLU A 473 -11.48 -19.08 6.03
N PRO A 474 -12.21 -18.26 5.25
CA PRO A 474 -13.33 -18.76 4.49
C PRO A 474 -12.89 -19.50 3.22
N ILE A 475 -13.54 -20.63 2.98
CA ILE A 475 -13.40 -21.46 1.78
C ILE A 475 -14.74 -21.43 1.06
N VAL A 476 -14.79 -20.76 -0.09
CA VAL A 476 -16.01 -20.62 -0.90
C VAL A 476 -16.26 -21.87 -1.72
N ASP A 477 -17.49 -22.39 -1.67
CA ASP A 477 -17.98 -23.41 -2.60
C ASP A 477 -18.46 -22.72 -3.89
N TRP A 478 -17.50 -22.42 -4.76
CA TRP A 478 -17.74 -21.65 -5.99
C TRP A 478 -18.76 -22.32 -6.91
N ALA A 479 -18.71 -23.64 -7.05
CA ALA A 479 -19.60 -24.39 -7.94
C ALA A 479 -21.08 -24.32 -7.53
N ASN A 480 -21.35 -24.17 -6.23
CA ASN A 480 -22.71 -24.13 -5.69
C ASN A 480 -23.14 -22.73 -5.19
N SER A 481 -22.31 -21.71 -5.41
CA SER A 481 -22.59 -20.31 -5.09
C SER A 481 -23.04 -19.56 -6.33
N GLN A 482 -24.18 -18.87 -6.25
CA GLN A 482 -24.75 -18.10 -7.36
C GLN A 482 -24.34 -16.63 -7.35
N ALA A 483 -23.91 -16.11 -6.20
CA ALA A 483 -23.49 -14.72 -6.04
C ALA A 483 -22.27 -14.60 -5.13
N VAL A 484 -21.36 -13.68 -5.44
CA VAL A 484 -20.25 -13.29 -4.57
C VAL A 484 -19.95 -11.81 -4.73
N PHE A 485 -19.61 -11.15 -3.62
CA PHE A 485 -19.03 -9.81 -3.61
C PHE A 485 -17.52 -9.90 -3.49
N LEU A 486 -16.80 -9.17 -4.35
CA LEU A 486 -15.35 -9.13 -4.37
C LEU A 486 -14.87 -7.66 -4.46
N GLN A 487 -13.91 -7.28 -3.61
CA GLN A 487 -13.19 -6.00 -3.60
C GLN A 487 -14.04 -4.76 -3.30
N MET A 488 -13.95 -3.72 -4.14
CA MET A 488 -14.48 -2.40 -3.84
C MET A 488 -15.96 -2.28 -4.14
N ASP A 489 -16.45 -2.89 -5.21
CA ASP A 489 -17.83 -2.63 -5.65
C ASP A 489 -18.47 -3.75 -6.46
N GLY A 490 -17.73 -4.81 -6.82
CA GLY A 490 -18.21 -5.83 -7.75
C GLY A 490 -19.02 -6.95 -7.10
N ILE A 491 -20.21 -7.23 -7.65
CA ILE A 491 -20.97 -8.46 -7.38
C ILE A 491 -21.05 -9.29 -8.66
N TYR A 492 -20.65 -10.54 -8.57
CA TYR A 492 -20.61 -11.49 -9.68
C TYR A 492 -21.69 -12.55 -9.52
N LEU A 493 -22.37 -12.90 -10.61
CA LEU A 493 -23.61 -13.67 -10.60
C LEU A 493 -23.65 -14.75 -11.70
N ASP A 494 -24.03 -15.97 -11.33
CA ASP A 494 -24.41 -17.02 -12.27
C ASP A 494 -25.47 -17.95 -11.63
N PRO A 495 -26.69 -18.08 -12.20
CA PRO A 495 -27.70 -19.01 -11.71
C PRO A 495 -27.24 -20.48 -11.62
N LYS A 496 -26.24 -20.87 -12.40
CA LYS A 496 -25.69 -22.24 -12.44
C LYS A 496 -24.51 -22.46 -11.49
N GLY A 497 -24.01 -21.41 -10.84
CA GLY A 497 -22.84 -21.45 -9.98
C GLY A 497 -21.63 -20.71 -10.57
N LEU A 498 -20.74 -20.23 -9.70
CA LEU A 498 -19.57 -19.40 -10.04
C LEU A 498 -18.26 -20.20 -10.20
N GLY A 499 -18.36 -21.53 -10.34
CA GLY A 499 -17.19 -22.41 -10.45
C GLY A 499 -16.51 -22.32 -11.82
N GLY A 500 -15.17 -22.31 -11.82
CA GLY A 500 -14.37 -22.30 -13.04
C GLY A 500 -14.30 -20.92 -13.69
N LYS A 501 -14.21 -20.88 -15.03
CA LYS A 501 -14.12 -19.62 -15.78
C LYS A 501 -15.45 -18.87 -15.72
N TRP A 502 -15.42 -17.62 -15.28
CA TRP A 502 -16.61 -16.79 -15.23
C TRP A 502 -16.90 -16.14 -16.58
N TYR A 503 -18.17 -16.18 -16.96
CA TYR A 503 -18.74 -15.42 -18.07
C TYR A 503 -20.05 -14.84 -17.55
N ARG A 504 -20.42 -13.65 -18.02
CA ARG A 504 -21.74 -13.10 -17.66
C ARG A 504 -22.83 -14.03 -18.16
N ALA A 505 -23.66 -14.49 -17.23
CA ALA A 505 -24.81 -15.30 -17.55
C ALA A 505 -25.83 -14.50 -18.37
N LYS A 506 -26.78 -15.20 -18.99
CA LYS A 506 -27.79 -14.62 -19.90
C LYS A 506 -29.13 -15.31 -19.72
N GLY A 507 -30.20 -14.61 -20.09
CA GLY A 507 -31.56 -15.14 -20.09
C GLY A 507 -32.31 -14.90 -18.78
N GLU A 508 -33.56 -15.36 -18.74
CA GLU A 508 -34.52 -15.01 -17.69
C GLU A 508 -34.04 -15.36 -16.28
N ALA A 509 -33.42 -16.54 -16.09
CA ALA A 509 -32.90 -16.95 -14.78
C ALA A 509 -31.81 -15.99 -14.24
N TYR A 510 -30.99 -15.43 -15.13
CA TYR A 510 -29.98 -14.44 -14.76
C TYR A 510 -30.62 -13.10 -14.39
N ASP A 511 -31.61 -12.65 -15.15
CA ASP A 511 -32.35 -11.41 -14.85
C ASP A 511 -33.14 -11.49 -13.53
N GLN A 512 -33.72 -12.65 -13.24
CA GLN A 512 -34.37 -12.94 -11.97
C GLN A 512 -33.36 -12.93 -10.82
N LEU A 513 -32.19 -13.55 -10.98
CA LEU A 513 -31.13 -13.53 -9.96
C LEU A 513 -30.62 -12.11 -9.69
N ARG A 514 -30.38 -11.31 -10.74
CA ARG A 514 -29.98 -9.91 -10.61
C ARG A 514 -31.01 -9.09 -9.83
N THR A 515 -32.27 -9.21 -10.22
CA THR A 515 -33.39 -8.53 -9.54
C THR A 515 -33.46 -8.94 -8.07
N ARG A 516 -33.37 -10.25 -7.78
CA ARG A 516 -33.36 -10.78 -6.41
C ARG A 516 -32.22 -10.19 -5.57
N VAL A 517 -31.01 -10.11 -6.11
CA VAL A 517 -29.86 -9.52 -5.39
C VAL A 517 -30.08 -8.02 -5.14
N ILE A 518 -30.55 -7.28 -6.15
CA ILE A 518 -30.88 -5.85 -6.00
C ILE A 518 -31.92 -5.66 -4.89
N ASP A 519 -33.00 -6.45 -4.87
CA ASP A 519 -34.05 -6.36 -3.87
C ASP A 519 -33.52 -6.64 -2.46
N ILE A 520 -32.72 -7.71 -2.30
CA ILE A 520 -32.09 -8.06 -1.01
C ILE A 520 -31.25 -6.90 -0.50
N LEU A 521 -30.36 -6.34 -1.33
CA LEU A 521 -29.44 -5.29 -0.91
C LEU A 521 -30.17 -3.95 -0.66
N SER A 522 -31.20 -3.64 -1.46
CA SER A 522 -31.99 -2.41 -1.31
C SER A 522 -32.80 -2.37 0.00
N GLN A 523 -33.13 -3.55 0.54
CA GLN A 523 -33.83 -3.70 1.82
C GLN A 523 -32.91 -3.64 3.04
N VAL A 524 -31.59 -3.68 2.86
CA VAL A 524 -30.64 -3.57 3.98
C VAL A 524 -30.75 -2.18 4.60
N LYS A 525 -31.02 -2.15 5.90
CA LYS A 525 -31.02 -0.94 6.73
C LYS A 525 -30.17 -1.17 7.96
N ASP A 526 -29.53 -0.12 8.45
CA ASP A 526 -28.93 -0.12 9.78
C ASP A 526 -30.02 0.01 10.88
N GLU A 527 -29.58 0.03 12.14
CA GLU A 527 -30.48 0.18 13.31
C GLU A 527 -31.25 1.50 13.34
N GLU A 528 -30.82 2.51 12.57
CA GLU A 528 -31.47 3.81 12.42
C GLU A 528 -32.40 3.88 11.20
N GLY A 529 -32.56 2.77 10.46
CA GLY A 529 -33.38 2.72 9.25
C GLY A 529 -32.72 3.33 8.00
N LYS A 530 -31.40 3.59 8.02
CA LYS A 530 -30.63 4.14 6.89
C LYS A 530 -30.05 3.04 6.00
N SER A 531 -30.06 3.28 4.69
CA SER A 531 -29.44 2.36 3.72
C SER A 531 -27.93 2.52 3.70
N PRO A 532 -27.14 1.42 3.73
CA PRO A 532 -25.71 1.49 3.47
C PRO A 532 -25.39 1.64 1.98
N PHE A 533 -26.29 1.21 1.08
CA PHE A 533 -26.10 1.27 -0.37
C PHE A 533 -26.60 2.60 -0.93
N GLY A 534 -25.74 3.30 -1.68
CA GLY A 534 -26.05 4.52 -2.43
C GLY A 534 -26.59 4.21 -3.83
N ALA A 535 -25.89 3.37 -4.58
CA ALA A 535 -26.31 2.85 -5.88
C ALA A 535 -26.06 1.34 -5.98
N ILE A 536 -26.92 0.66 -6.74
CA ILE A 536 -26.74 -0.73 -7.17
C ILE A 536 -27.01 -0.75 -8.68
N THR A 537 -25.94 -0.75 -9.47
CA THR A 537 -25.98 -0.50 -10.91
C THR A 537 -25.69 -1.78 -11.67
N LYS A 538 -26.52 -2.11 -12.67
CA LYS A 538 -26.26 -3.23 -13.58
C LYS A 538 -25.12 -2.89 -14.53
N TRP A 539 -24.30 -3.88 -14.89
CA TRP A 539 -23.12 -3.67 -15.74
C TRP A 539 -23.45 -2.98 -17.09
N GLU A 540 -24.67 -3.13 -17.61
CA GLU A 540 -25.11 -2.47 -18.83
C GLU A 540 -25.16 -0.94 -18.71
N ASP A 541 -25.36 -0.41 -17.49
CA ASP A 541 -25.61 1.00 -17.21
C ASP A 541 -24.43 1.69 -16.49
N VAL A 542 -23.38 0.95 -16.11
CA VAL A 542 -22.25 1.49 -15.32
C VAL A 542 -21.46 2.58 -16.02
N ASP A 543 -21.46 2.63 -17.36
CA ASP A 543 -20.77 3.69 -18.11
C ASP A 543 -21.52 5.03 -18.00
N ALA A 544 -22.84 4.99 -18.08
CA ALA A 544 -23.71 6.15 -18.01
C ALA A 544 -23.89 6.64 -16.57
N VAL A 545 -24.00 5.71 -15.61
CA VAL A 545 -24.29 6.03 -14.21
C VAL A 545 -23.01 6.30 -13.41
N LEU A 546 -21.97 5.48 -13.58
CA LEU A 546 -20.76 5.51 -12.75
C LEU A 546 -19.48 5.88 -13.54
N GLY A 547 -19.57 6.00 -14.87
CA GLY A 547 -18.41 6.29 -15.70
C GLY A 547 -17.38 5.16 -15.76
N LEU A 548 -17.79 3.91 -15.51
CA LEU A 548 -16.91 2.74 -15.42
C LEU A 548 -16.86 1.92 -16.73
N PRO A 549 -15.76 1.21 -17.00
CA PRO A 549 -15.62 0.34 -18.16
C PRO A 549 -16.39 -0.98 -17.97
N LYS A 550 -17.37 -1.24 -18.84
CA LYS A 550 -18.27 -2.41 -18.76
C LYS A 550 -17.54 -3.75 -18.69
N ASP A 551 -16.39 -3.88 -19.34
CA ASP A 551 -15.63 -5.12 -19.42
C ASP A 551 -14.73 -5.41 -18.19
N ARG A 552 -14.70 -4.52 -17.20
CA ARG A 552 -13.85 -4.64 -16.00
C ARG A 552 -14.59 -4.74 -14.67
N VAL A 553 -15.92 -4.71 -14.71
CA VAL A 553 -16.79 -4.69 -13.52
C VAL A 553 -17.62 -5.97 -13.41
N GLY A 554 -18.11 -6.26 -12.21
CA GLY A 554 -19.04 -7.37 -11.96
C GLY A 554 -20.39 -7.21 -12.66
N ASP A 555 -21.29 -8.18 -12.47
CA ASP A 555 -22.65 -8.15 -12.99
C ASP A 555 -23.49 -7.01 -12.41
N LEU A 556 -23.22 -6.67 -11.14
CA LEU A 556 -23.70 -5.48 -10.46
C LEU A 556 -22.51 -4.73 -9.82
N VAL A 557 -22.61 -3.40 -9.77
CA VAL A 557 -21.66 -2.51 -9.11
C VAL A 557 -22.38 -1.76 -8.00
N ILE A 558 -21.83 -1.80 -6.79
CA ILE A 558 -22.41 -1.15 -5.61
C ILE A 558 -21.59 0.05 -5.15
N SER A 559 -22.26 1.10 -4.68
CA SER A 559 -21.62 2.22 -3.98
C SER A 559 -22.16 2.36 -2.57
N ASN A 560 -21.31 2.78 -1.64
CA ASN A 560 -21.67 2.99 -0.25
C ASN A 560 -22.14 4.42 -0.01
N ASN A 561 -23.11 4.60 0.88
CA ASN A 561 -23.34 5.90 1.50
C ASN A 561 -22.18 6.23 2.47
N PRO A 562 -21.85 7.52 2.67
CA PRO A 562 -20.79 7.93 3.58
C PRO A 562 -20.93 7.32 4.99
N GLY A 563 -19.81 6.89 5.57
CA GLY A 563 -19.76 6.26 6.90
C GLY A 563 -19.89 4.73 6.89
N TYR A 564 -20.25 4.12 5.77
CA TYR A 564 -20.28 2.66 5.59
C TYR A 564 -19.06 2.18 4.81
N GLY A 565 -18.51 1.03 5.20
CA GLY A 565 -17.48 0.32 4.44
C GLY A 565 -17.90 -1.11 4.13
N TRP A 566 -17.38 -1.67 3.05
CA TRP A 566 -17.59 -3.07 2.69
C TRP A 566 -16.61 -3.98 3.41
N SER A 567 -17.08 -5.18 3.74
CA SER A 567 -16.24 -6.24 4.28
C SER A 567 -16.52 -7.53 3.50
N GLU A 568 -15.42 -8.17 3.11
CA GLU A 568 -15.41 -9.51 2.53
C GLU A 568 -15.39 -10.60 3.61
N ASP A 569 -15.30 -10.22 4.90
CA ASP A 569 -15.26 -11.14 6.03
C ASP A 569 -16.48 -12.06 5.99
N MET A 570 -16.21 -13.36 6.09
CA MET A 570 -17.24 -14.38 6.16
C MET A 570 -17.25 -15.06 7.51
N SER A 571 -18.43 -15.11 8.10
CA SER A 571 -18.66 -15.77 9.38
C SER A 571 -20.06 -16.35 9.40
N HIS A 572 -20.23 -17.49 10.06
CA HIS A 572 -21.54 -18.09 10.32
C HIS A 572 -22.41 -17.19 11.21
#